data_AF-A0A1I1PEG2-F1
#
_entry.id   AF-A0A1I1PEG2-F1
#
_cell.length_a   1.000
_cell.length_b   1.000
_cell.length_c   1.000
_cell.angle_alpha   90.00
_cell.angle_beta   90.00
_cell.angle_gamma   90.00
#
_symmetry.space_group_name_H-M   'P 1'
#
loop_
_entity.id
_entity.type
_entity.pdbx_description
1 polymer ?
#
loop_
_entity_poly.entity_id
_entity_poly.type
_entity_poly.pdbx_seq_one_letter_code
_entity_poly.pdbx_strand_id
1 'polypeptide(L)'
;MKNFKRIISGVTALALACGLSLNASAELKEGDSKAYRGTGYLAKCEVVSVKDDKSTVKVTLKNTSKKTINHWAVGFDGGFFGKIEDVKYGRLFTPGERYNNVIRDCGTNGSVAPNQCVSFSFTMLDWENRSELPERIRVYSDINKSNTVDELNTAAKICYNFVIIDVMTYGGDQGYTIYDCFENGALANSNSKGGMKTGFNYKYKAYGDYVINMIASQYARGDISVYVDRREFESGFDFFVQVRDNKTGKVGQYPRPTDGTAEWGTFDLDAPLQADFSESQLDIAASEAYGCVVNYICNLVSEGHDYQSVLEKCNFQAISKEGLKIDMKASLSECDKLINDELKYNYEGISVYVSEITYDDGFKFSVQTKDPATGKTGQYSDQESIKCYG
;
A
#
# COMPACT_ATOMS: atom_id res chain seq x y z
N MET A 1 39.10 15.94 39.86
CA MET A 1 37.65 15.85 39.55
C MET A 1 37.41 16.43 38.17
N LYS A 2 36.95 15.62 37.20
CA LYS A 2 36.72 16.04 35.80
C LYS A 2 35.32 16.66 35.67
N ASN A 3 35.26 17.84 35.06
CA ASN A 3 34.05 18.62 34.85
C ASN A 3 33.07 17.95 33.87
N PHE A 4 31.94 17.46 34.38
CA PHE A 4 30.76 17.13 33.57
C PHE A 4 30.03 18.43 33.18
N LYS A 5 30.46 19.08 32.09
CA LYS A 5 29.61 20.09 31.43
C LYS A 5 28.46 19.35 30.73
N ARG A 6 27.30 19.41 31.36
CA ARG A 6 26.01 18.83 30.96
C ARG A 6 25.58 19.28 29.56
N ILE A 7 25.58 18.36 28.60
CA ILE A 7 24.84 18.45 27.33
C ILE A 7 23.34 18.28 27.66
N ILE A 8 22.71 19.32 28.24
CA ILE A 8 21.27 19.31 28.58
C ILE A 8 20.47 20.33 27.76
N SER A 9 21.11 21.33 27.14
CA SER A 9 20.37 22.42 26.47
C SER A 9 19.57 21.99 25.23
N GLY A 10 20.11 21.10 24.38
CA GLY A 10 19.41 20.66 23.17
C GLY A 10 18.24 19.69 23.44
N VAL A 11 18.36 18.87 24.50
CA VAL A 11 17.34 17.89 24.88
C VAL A 11 16.09 18.58 25.44
N THR A 12 16.29 19.58 26.29
CA THR A 12 15.17 20.35 26.87
C THR A 12 14.53 21.23 25.81
N ALA A 13 15.31 21.87 24.93
CA ALA A 13 14.77 22.71 23.86
C ALA A 13 13.91 21.94 22.84
N LEU A 14 14.32 20.73 22.43
CA LEU A 14 13.51 19.92 21.51
C LEU A 14 12.23 19.39 22.18
N ALA A 15 12.32 18.98 23.45
CA ALA A 15 11.16 18.55 24.23
C ALA A 15 10.18 19.70 24.49
N LEU A 16 10.68 20.91 24.73
CA LEU A 16 9.88 22.13 24.86
C LEU A 16 9.25 22.56 23.53
N ALA A 17 9.98 22.45 22.41
CA ALA A 17 9.45 22.73 21.08
C ALA A 17 8.29 21.78 20.71
N CYS A 18 8.33 20.53 21.16
CA CYS A 18 7.20 19.59 21.00
C CYS A 18 5.94 19.99 21.80
N GLY A 19 6.06 20.87 22.79
CA GLY A 19 4.92 21.38 23.59
C GLY A 19 4.43 22.76 23.16
N LEU A 20 5.11 23.41 22.21
CA LEU A 20 4.79 24.74 21.68
C LEU A 20 4.55 24.62 20.17
N SER A 21 3.47 23.94 19.78
CA SER A 21 3.02 23.98 18.39
C SER A 21 2.44 25.37 18.11
N LEU A 22 3.17 26.20 17.36
CA LEU A 22 2.60 27.40 16.76
C LEU A 22 1.78 26.97 15.54
N ASN A 23 0.61 27.59 15.38
CA ASN A 23 -0.32 27.30 14.29
C ASN A 23 0.32 27.62 12.93
N ALA A 24 -0.01 26.81 11.93
CA ALA A 24 0.44 26.95 10.55
C ALA A 24 0.04 28.33 9.98
N SER A 25 1.03 29.05 9.47
CA SER A 25 0.87 30.16 8.54
C SER A 25 0.68 29.57 7.14
N ALA A 26 -0.19 30.15 6.31
CA ALA A 26 -0.44 29.72 4.93
C ALA A 26 0.75 29.92 3.99
N GLU A 27 1.82 30.58 4.46
CA GLU A 27 3.11 30.76 3.77
C GLU A 27 4.24 30.41 4.74
N LEU A 28 5.26 29.70 4.25
CA LEU A 28 6.49 29.42 5.02
C LEU A 28 7.33 30.67 5.20
N LYS A 29 7.80 30.89 6.42
CA LYS A 29 8.73 31.96 6.77
C LYS A 29 9.97 31.39 7.43
N GLU A 30 11.09 32.07 7.22
CA GLU A 30 12.32 31.73 7.94
C GLU A 30 12.07 31.78 9.46
N GLY A 31 12.45 30.72 10.16
CA GLY A 31 12.18 30.53 11.59
C GLY A 31 10.94 29.71 11.91
N ASP A 32 10.03 29.49 10.93
CA ASP A 32 8.88 28.61 11.13
C ASP A 32 9.36 27.21 11.51
N SER A 33 8.70 26.61 12.49
CA SER A 33 9.09 25.29 12.94
C SER A 33 7.93 24.48 13.46
N LYS A 34 8.06 23.16 13.32
CA LYS A 34 7.09 22.18 13.78
C LYS A 34 7.80 20.98 14.35
N ALA A 35 7.28 20.46 15.45
CA ALA A 35 7.87 19.35 16.16
C ALA A 35 6.94 18.14 16.14
N TYR A 36 7.54 16.95 16.09
CA TYR A 36 6.86 15.69 15.88
C TYR A 36 7.32 14.68 16.91
N ARG A 37 6.37 13.90 17.40
CA ARG A 37 6.62 12.80 18.34
C ARG A 37 6.16 11.50 17.70
N GLY A 38 7.03 10.50 17.73
CA GLY A 38 6.66 9.15 17.32
C GLY A 38 7.27 8.11 18.26
N THR A 39 7.05 6.84 17.92
CA THR A 39 7.57 5.74 18.72
C THR A 39 9.09 5.67 18.61
N GLY A 40 9.79 5.96 19.71
CA GLY A 40 11.26 5.89 19.76
C GLY A 40 11.99 7.10 19.17
N TYR A 41 11.29 8.18 18.81
CA TYR A 41 11.93 9.41 18.36
C TYR A 41 11.17 10.70 18.71
N LEU A 42 11.90 11.82 18.66
CA LEU A 42 11.36 13.17 18.49
C LEU A 42 12.00 13.79 17.25
N ALA A 43 11.26 14.58 16.48
CA ALA A 43 11.79 15.31 15.34
C ALA A 43 11.37 16.79 15.40
N LYS A 44 12.18 17.67 14.83
CA LYS A 44 11.82 19.08 14.57
C LYS A 44 12.18 19.42 13.13
N CYS A 45 11.22 20.00 12.41
CA CYS A 45 11.46 20.71 11.17
C CYS A 45 11.53 22.21 11.46
N GLU A 46 12.48 22.89 10.83
CA GLU A 46 12.69 24.32 10.95
C GLU A 46 13.04 24.88 9.58
N VAL A 47 12.28 25.87 9.12
CA VAL A 47 12.56 26.61 7.90
C VAL A 47 13.77 27.52 8.19
N VAL A 48 14.89 27.25 7.52
CA VAL A 48 16.14 28.00 7.72
C VAL A 48 16.37 29.08 6.69
N SER A 49 15.64 29.05 5.58
CA SER A 49 15.64 30.13 4.59
C SER A 49 14.47 29.98 3.62
N VAL A 50 13.92 31.11 3.18
CA VAL A 50 12.97 31.20 2.07
C VAL A 50 13.52 32.22 1.07
N LYS A 51 13.91 31.79 -0.13
CA LYS A 51 14.54 32.63 -1.17
C LYS A 51 14.22 32.10 -2.54
N ASP A 52 13.95 32.99 -3.50
CA ASP A 52 13.78 32.66 -4.92
C ASP A 52 12.80 31.49 -5.15
N ASP A 53 11.61 31.55 -4.53
CA ASP A 53 10.57 30.50 -4.54
C ASP A 53 11.05 29.13 -4.04
N LYS A 54 12.06 29.12 -3.16
CA LYS A 54 12.61 27.93 -2.53
C LYS A 54 12.65 28.06 -1.03
N SER A 55 12.22 26.99 -0.38
CA SER A 55 12.22 26.85 1.07
C SER A 55 13.24 25.78 1.46
N THR A 56 14.19 26.13 2.33
CA THR A 56 15.12 25.16 2.91
C THR A 56 14.69 24.81 4.32
N VAL A 57 14.50 23.52 4.58
CA VAL A 57 14.05 22.98 5.86
C VAL A 57 15.14 22.13 6.46
N LYS A 58 15.50 22.43 7.71
CA LYS A 58 16.36 21.58 8.53
C LYS A 58 15.50 20.64 9.36
N VAL A 59 15.78 19.36 9.28
CA VAL A 59 15.18 18.33 10.13
C VAL A 59 16.20 17.91 11.17
N THR A 60 15.80 17.87 12.43
CA THR A 60 16.59 17.32 13.53
C THR A 60 15.83 16.17 14.17
N LEU A 61 16.42 14.97 14.09
CA LEU A 61 15.89 13.74 14.65
C LEU A 61 16.64 13.39 15.94
N LYS A 62 15.91 13.16 17.03
CA LYS A 62 16.42 12.63 18.29
C LYS A 62 15.95 11.20 18.50
N ASN A 63 16.89 10.31 18.78
CA ASN A 63 16.57 8.95 19.21
C ASN A 63 16.13 8.96 20.68
N THR A 64 14.87 8.63 20.96
CA THR A 64 14.35 8.49 22.33
C THR A 64 14.18 7.03 22.75
N SER A 65 14.54 6.10 21.88
CA SER A 65 14.54 4.67 22.19
C SER A 65 15.77 4.27 23.02
N LYS A 66 15.74 3.04 23.54
CA LYS A 66 16.86 2.43 24.26
C LYS A 66 17.90 1.78 23.33
N LYS A 67 17.63 1.70 22.02
CA LYS A 67 18.50 1.05 21.03
C LYS A 67 19.08 2.09 20.09
N THR A 68 20.27 1.82 19.55
CA THR A 68 20.82 2.63 18.46
C THR A 68 19.92 2.50 17.23
N ILE A 69 19.56 3.64 16.63
CA ILE A 69 18.97 3.68 15.29
C ILE A 69 20.10 3.49 14.30
N ASN A 70 19.97 2.54 13.37
CA ASN A 70 20.85 2.41 12.22
C ASN A 70 20.04 2.68 10.96
N HIS A 71 20.69 3.30 9.97
CA HIS A 71 20.12 3.65 8.68
C HIS A 71 18.77 4.35 8.79
N TRP A 72 18.75 5.49 9.49
CA TRP A 72 17.53 6.27 9.61
C TRP A 72 17.04 6.73 8.23
N ALA A 73 15.73 6.75 8.08
CA ALA A 73 15.04 7.44 7.00
C ALA A 73 13.81 8.18 7.54
N VAL A 74 13.45 9.26 6.89
CA VAL A 74 12.38 10.16 7.29
C VAL A 74 11.45 10.34 6.10
N GLY A 75 10.24 9.82 6.23
CA GLY A 75 9.16 10.02 5.28
C GLY A 75 8.27 11.18 5.69
N PHE A 76 7.87 11.97 4.70
CA PHE A 76 6.90 13.05 4.80
C PHE A 76 5.59 12.56 4.18
N ASP A 77 4.45 12.93 4.77
CA ASP A 77 3.14 12.49 4.27
C ASP A 77 2.77 13.11 2.91
N GLY A 78 1.86 12.45 2.19
CA GLY A 78 1.50 12.76 0.80
C GLY A 78 0.83 14.11 0.56
N GLY A 79 0.54 14.89 1.61
CA GLY A 79 0.14 16.30 1.50
C GLY A 79 1.33 17.25 1.36
N PHE A 80 2.56 16.75 1.45
CA PHE A 80 3.77 17.53 1.23
C PHE A 80 4.03 17.69 -0.27
N PHE A 81 3.50 18.76 -0.85
CA PHE A 81 3.60 19.10 -2.29
C PHE A 81 4.97 19.66 -2.72
N GLY A 82 5.97 19.69 -1.84
CA GLY A 82 7.29 20.23 -2.15
C GLY A 82 8.12 19.30 -3.02
N LYS A 83 8.44 19.71 -4.25
CA LYS A 83 9.45 19.04 -5.07
C LYS A 83 10.84 19.30 -4.48
N ILE A 84 11.45 18.26 -3.94
CA ILE A 84 12.80 18.33 -3.32
C ILE A 84 13.86 18.42 -4.43
N GLU A 85 14.66 19.49 -4.40
CA GLU A 85 15.72 19.74 -5.39
C GLU A 85 17.13 19.43 -4.86
N ASP A 86 17.36 19.66 -3.56
CA ASP A 86 18.66 19.43 -2.93
C ASP A 86 18.49 18.83 -1.53
N VAL A 87 19.46 18.02 -1.11
CA VAL A 87 19.52 17.41 0.23
C VAL A 87 20.95 17.45 0.76
N LYS A 88 21.14 18.01 1.95
CA LYS A 88 22.42 18.03 2.69
C LYS A 88 22.37 17.14 3.91
N TYR A 89 23.45 16.38 4.12
CA TYR A 89 23.55 15.37 5.19
C TYR A 89 22.44 14.31 5.16
N GLY A 90 21.85 14.09 3.99
CA GLY A 90 20.91 13.03 3.70
C GLY A 90 20.94 12.71 2.21
N ARG A 91 20.10 11.77 1.78
CA ARG A 91 19.90 11.40 0.38
C ARG A 91 18.42 11.18 0.14
N LEU A 92 17.90 11.71 -0.98
CA LEU A 92 16.55 11.38 -1.42
C LEU A 92 16.50 9.89 -1.81
N PHE A 93 15.52 9.17 -1.28
CA PHE A 93 15.31 7.74 -1.54
C PHE A 93 14.26 7.52 -2.62
N THR A 94 13.16 8.27 -2.55
CA THR A 94 12.05 8.28 -3.51
C THR A 94 12.10 9.53 -4.39
N PRO A 95 12.49 9.43 -5.67
CA PRO A 95 12.46 10.54 -6.60
C PRO A 95 11.06 10.70 -7.20
N GLY A 96 10.52 11.92 -7.14
CA GLY A 96 9.36 12.32 -7.92
C GLY A 96 8.04 12.43 -7.15
N GLU A 97 7.06 13.03 -7.83
CA GLU A 97 5.77 13.47 -7.25
C GLU A 97 4.78 12.33 -6.98
N ARG A 98 5.07 11.11 -7.48
CA ARG A 98 4.18 9.93 -7.36
C ARG A 98 4.34 9.17 -6.04
N TYR A 99 5.39 9.45 -5.27
CA TYR A 99 5.69 8.73 -4.04
C TYR A 99 5.83 9.70 -2.87
N ASN A 100 5.60 9.20 -1.66
CA ASN A 100 5.96 9.94 -0.46
C ASN A 100 7.45 10.29 -0.50
N ASN A 101 7.79 11.54 -0.24
CA ASN A 101 9.18 11.97 -0.14
C ASN A 101 9.83 11.30 1.07
N VAL A 102 10.90 10.54 0.84
CA VAL A 102 11.69 9.89 1.89
C VAL A 102 13.14 10.32 1.77
N ILE A 103 13.68 10.91 2.83
CA ILE A 103 15.11 11.23 2.95
C ILE A 103 15.76 10.28 3.94
N ARG A 104 16.86 9.66 3.52
CA ARG A 104 17.65 8.73 4.33
C ARG A 104 19.03 9.27 4.65
N ASP A 105 19.75 8.55 5.50
CA ASP A 105 21.12 8.85 5.87
C ASP A 105 22.08 8.95 4.66
N CYS A 106 23.15 9.75 4.81
CA CYS A 106 24.12 9.99 3.75
C CYS A 106 25.26 8.94 3.70
N GLY A 107 25.18 7.88 4.51
CA GLY A 107 26.18 6.82 4.64
C GLY A 107 27.18 7.03 5.78
N THR A 108 27.34 8.27 6.28
CA THR A 108 28.28 8.59 7.37
C THR A 108 27.60 9.00 8.67
N ASN A 109 26.29 9.27 8.63
CA ASN A 109 25.50 9.71 9.79
C ASN A 109 24.31 8.77 10.10
N GLY A 110 24.33 7.54 9.58
CA GLY A 110 23.22 6.59 9.71
C GLY A 110 23.03 6.01 11.12
N SER A 111 24.02 6.11 12.00
CA SER A 111 23.95 5.58 13.36
C SER A 111 23.65 6.67 14.39
N VAL A 112 22.54 6.54 15.12
CA VAL A 112 22.10 7.49 16.15
C VAL A 112 21.90 6.74 17.47
N ALA A 113 22.84 6.90 18.39
CA ALA A 113 22.77 6.27 19.71
C ALA A 113 21.59 6.82 20.55
N PRO A 114 21.15 6.10 21.60
CA PRO A 114 20.11 6.60 22.51
C PRO A 114 20.39 8.02 23.01
N ASN A 115 19.37 8.87 22.98
CA ASN A 115 19.39 10.29 23.35
C ASN A 115 20.28 11.21 22.48
N GLN A 116 20.90 10.70 21.41
CA GLN A 116 21.62 11.51 20.44
C GLN A 116 20.68 12.06 19.36
N CYS A 117 21.17 13.09 18.68
CA CYS A 117 20.49 13.71 17.55
C CYS A 117 21.29 13.57 16.26
N VAL A 118 20.59 13.53 15.14
CA VAL A 118 21.14 13.74 13.79
C VAL A 118 20.33 14.83 13.11
N SER A 119 20.96 15.60 12.24
CA SER A 119 20.27 16.61 11.43
C SER A 119 20.63 16.44 9.96
N PHE A 120 19.66 16.75 9.11
CA PHE A 120 19.83 16.94 7.67
C PHE A 120 19.00 18.15 7.25
N SER A 121 19.21 18.62 6.03
CA SER A 121 18.35 19.64 5.43
C SER A 121 18.00 19.30 4.01
N PHE A 122 16.86 19.79 3.55
CA PHE A 122 16.48 19.71 2.15
C PHE A 122 15.95 21.05 1.68
N THR A 123 16.10 21.30 0.39
CA THR A 123 15.55 22.47 -0.29
C THR A 123 14.45 21.98 -1.22
N MET A 124 13.27 22.59 -1.10
CA MET A 124 12.12 22.31 -1.94
C MET A 124 11.73 23.54 -2.73
N LEU A 125 11.16 23.32 -3.91
CA LEU A 125 10.39 24.34 -4.62
C LEU A 125 9.14 24.67 -3.81
N ASP A 126 8.89 25.96 -3.65
CA ASP A 126 7.75 26.53 -2.94
C ASP A 126 6.94 27.40 -3.89
N TRP A 127 6.40 26.77 -4.94
CA TRP A 127 5.68 27.47 -5.98
C TRP A 127 4.43 28.15 -5.39
N GLU A 128 4.27 29.45 -5.65
CA GLU A 128 3.15 30.27 -5.16
C GLU A 128 3.00 30.33 -3.63
N ASN A 129 4.07 30.11 -2.86
CA ASN A 129 4.06 30.09 -1.38
C ASN A 129 3.02 29.13 -0.78
N ARG A 130 2.67 28.05 -1.49
CA ARG A 130 1.65 27.08 -1.04
C ARG A 130 2.24 25.94 -0.22
N SER A 131 3.54 25.89 -0.02
CA SER A 131 4.14 24.81 0.76
C SER A 131 3.90 25.03 2.24
N GLU A 132 3.76 23.93 2.96
CA GLU A 132 3.68 23.94 4.41
C GLU A 132 4.70 22.95 4.99
N LEU A 133 5.02 23.11 6.27
CA LEU A 133 5.74 22.07 6.98
C LEU A 133 4.82 20.84 7.06
N PRO A 134 5.36 19.62 6.86
CA PRO A 134 4.56 18.41 6.74
C PRO A 134 3.60 18.23 7.92
N GLU A 135 2.42 17.67 7.67
CA GLU A 135 1.48 17.42 8.76
C GLU A 135 2.02 16.35 9.70
N ARG A 136 2.60 15.31 9.12
CA ARG A 136 3.18 14.18 9.82
C ARG A 136 4.54 13.82 9.25
N ILE A 137 5.38 13.32 10.15
CA ILE A 137 6.67 12.74 9.80
C ILE A 137 6.74 11.34 10.36
N ARG A 138 7.14 10.39 9.52
CA ARG A 138 7.44 9.02 9.93
C ARG A 138 8.94 8.78 9.87
N VAL A 139 9.52 8.38 11.00
CA VAL A 139 10.92 7.93 11.02
C VAL A 139 10.95 6.43 10.87
N TYR A 140 11.56 6.00 9.78
CA TYR A 140 11.95 4.63 9.55
C TYR A 140 13.36 4.41 10.09
N SER A 141 13.58 3.21 10.57
CA SER A 141 14.88 2.81 11.08
C SER A 141 14.98 1.31 11.02
N ASP A 142 16.21 0.82 10.84
CA ASP A 142 16.54 -0.59 11.03
C ASP A 142 16.64 -0.90 12.52
N ILE A 143 15.74 -0.34 13.34
CA ILE A 143 15.56 -0.84 14.69
C ILE A 143 15.13 -2.30 14.50
N ASN A 144 15.93 -3.20 15.06
CA ASN A 144 15.70 -4.64 15.09
C ASN A 144 14.39 -4.94 15.85
N LYS A 145 13.26 -4.74 15.14
CA LYS A 145 11.87 -4.95 15.53
C LYS A 145 11.26 -5.84 14.47
N SER A 146 10.58 -6.88 14.91
CA SER A 146 9.85 -7.80 14.04
C SER A 146 8.55 -7.17 13.55
N ASN A 147 8.10 -7.59 12.38
CA ASN A 147 6.82 -7.17 11.80
C ASN A 147 5.69 -8.08 12.30
N THR A 148 4.48 -7.53 12.39
CA THR A 148 3.27 -8.36 12.49
C THR A 148 2.97 -9.01 11.15
N VAL A 149 2.15 -10.06 11.14
CA VAL A 149 1.73 -10.71 9.90
C VAL A 149 0.90 -9.76 9.05
N ASP A 150 0.02 -8.97 9.66
CA ASP A 150 -0.75 -7.94 8.95
C ASP A 150 0.16 -6.90 8.28
N GLU A 151 1.26 -6.47 8.92
CA GLU A 151 2.25 -5.58 8.32
C GLU A 151 2.90 -6.23 7.08
N LEU A 152 3.20 -7.54 7.14
CA LEU A 152 3.78 -8.28 6.02
C LEU A 152 2.78 -8.49 4.88
N ASN A 153 1.53 -8.89 5.15
CA ASN A 153 0.46 -9.00 4.16
C ASN A 153 0.17 -7.65 3.49
N THR A 154 0.14 -6.57 4.28
CA THR A 154 -0.02 -5.21 3.76
C THR A 154 1.15 -4.85 2.84
N ALA A 155 2.39 -5.10 3.26
CA ALA A 155 3.56 -4.84 2.41
C ALA A 155 3.51 -5.66 1.11
N ALA A 156 3.09 -6.93 1.16
CA ALA A 156 2.90 -7.77 -0.01
C ALA A 156 1.85 -7.20 -0.97
N LYS A 157 0.69 -6.79 -0.45
CA LYS A 157 -0.41 -6.18 -1.22
C LYS A 157 0.03 -4.89 -1.92
N ILE A 158 0.69 -3.99 -1.20
CA ILE A 158 1.16 -2.74 -1.80
C ILE A 158 2.24 -3.03 -2.85
N CYS A 159 3.19 -3.93 -2.58
CA CYS A 159 4.19 -4.32 -3.59
C CYS A 159 3.53 -4.91 -4.84
N TYR A 160 2.53 -5.79 -4.69
CA TYR A 160 1.78 -6.37 -5.79
C TYR A 160 1.13 -5.29 -6.67
N ASN A 161 0.42 -4.34 -6.06
CA ASN A 161 -0.23 -3.24 -6.79
C ASN A 161 0.78 -2.38 -7.56
N PHE A 162 1.95 -2.10 -6.95
CA PHE A 162 3.00 -1.31 -7.60
C PHE A 162 3.75 -2.09 -8.70
N VAL A 163 3.80 -3.42 -8.62
CA VAL A 163 4.25 -4.24 -9.75
C VAL A 163 3.29 -4.07 -10.94
N ILE A 164 1.98 -4.09 -10.73
CA ILE A 164 1.00 -3.84 -11.81
C ILE A 164 1.14 -2.43 -12.38
N ILE A 165 1.11 -1.42 -11.52
CA ILE A 165 1.03 -0.03 -11.95
C ILE A 165 2.37 0.42 -12.54
N ASP A 166 3.46 0.33 -11.77
CA ASP A 166 4.73 0.92 -12.20
C ASP A 166 5.56 -0.04 -13.04
N VAL A 167 5.60 -1.33 -12.72
CA VAL A 167 6.48 -2.26 -13.43
C VAL A 167 5.83 -2.77 -14.72
N MET A 168 4.57 -3.16 -14.68
CA MET A 168 3.88 -3.76 -15.82
C MET A 168 3.22 -2.71 -16.74
N THR A 169 2.58 -1.68 -16.17
CA THR A 169 1.90 -0.64 -16.99
C THR A 169 2.89 0.40 -17.48
N TYR A 170 3.65 1.04 -16.58
CA TYR A 170 4.62 2.08 -16.97
C TYR A 170 5.97 1.52 -17.45
N GLY A 171 6.32 0.27 -17.10
CA GLY A 171 7.48 -0.40 -17.69
C GLY A 171 7.36 -0.61 -19.21
N GLY A 172 6.15 -0.56 -19.76
CA GLY A 172 5.90 -0.51 -21.20
C GLY A 172 6.70 0.58 -21.91
N ASP A 173 6.78 1.76 -21.30
CA ASP A 173 7.55 2.90 -21.84
C ASP A 173 9.08 2.67 -21.79
N GLN A 174 9.53 1.68 -21.02
CA GLN A 174 10.91 1.24 -20.91
C GLN A 174 11.19 -0.04 -21.71
N GLY A 175 10.22 -0.50 -22.52
CA GLY A 175 10.34 -1.67 -23.39
C GLY A 175 9.98 -3.01 -22.75
N TYR A 176 9.33 -3.01 -21.58
CA TYR A 176 8.85 -4.23 -20.93
C TYR A 176 7.39 -4.49 -21.27
N THR A 177 7.04 -5.67 -21.81
CA THR A 177 5.65 -6.12 -21.77
C THR A 177 5.32 -6.64 -20.37
N ILE A 178 4.03 -6.71 -20.03
CA ILE A 178 3.52 -7.31 -18.79
C ILE A 178 4.13 -8.71 -18.54
N TYR A 179 4.34 -9.46 -19.62
CA TYR A 179 4.85 -10.83 -19.60
C TYR A 179 6.37 -10.89 -19.49
N ASP A 180 7.08 -9.94 -20.10
CA ASP A 180 8.54 -9.97 -20.13
C ASP A 180 9.17 -9.39 -18.86
N CYS A 181 8.43 -8.78 -17.93
CA CYS A 181 9.01 -8.25 -16.68
C CYS A 181 9.79 -9.31 -15.88
N PHE A 182 9.33 -10.57 -15.92
CA PHE A 182 9.99 -11.71 -15.28
C PHE A 182 11.20 -12.23 -16.07
N GLU A 183 11.19 -12.08 -17.40
CA GLU A 183 12.20 -12.67 -18.30
C GLU A 183 13.32 -11.68 -18.68
N ASN A 184 12.99 -10.39 -18.74
CA ASN A 184 13.90 -9.29 -19.10
C ASN A 184 14.67 -8.73 -17.90
N GLY A 185 14.59 -9.38 -16.73
CA GLY A 185 15.37 -9.01 -15.55
C GLY A 185 14.89 -7.74 -14.83
N ALA A 186 13.68 -7.24 -15.10
CA ALA A 186 13.10 -6.12 -14.35
C ALA A 186 12.89 -6.48 -12.86
N LEU A 187 12.72 -7.76 -12.58
CA LEU A 187 12.57 -8.36 -11.24
C LEU A 187 13.75 -9.30 -10.90
N ALA A 188 14.95 -9.02 -11.40
CA ALA A 188 16.10 -9.94 -11.32
C ALA A 188 16.46 -10.42 -9.89
N ASN A 189 16.23 -9.59 -8.87
CA ASN A 189 16.53 -9.92 -7.47
C ASN A 189 15.28 -10.47 -6.77
N SER A 190 14.12 -9.85 -6.98
CA SER A 190 12.86 -10.23 -6.31
C SER A 190 12.27 -11.53 -6.85
N ASN A 191 12.54 -11.90 -8.10
CA ASN A 191 12.19 -13.21 -8.67
C ASN A 191 13.28 -14.28 -8.44
N SER A 192 14.29 -14.00 -7.62
CA SER A 192 15.30 -15.01 -7.25
C SER A 192 14.82 -15.88 -6.08
N LYS A 193 15.26 -17.13 -6.00
CA LYS A 193 14.87 -18.07 -4.91
C LYS A 193 15.06 -17.52 -3.49
N GLY A 194 16.06 -16.65 -3.28
CA GLY A 194 16.31 -16.03 -1.98
C GLY A 194 15.43 -14.81 -1.68
N GLY A 195 14.69 -14.35 -2.68
CA GLY A 195 14.08 -13.03 -2.76
C GLY A 195 15.11 -11.89 -2.67
N MET A 196 14.57 -10.68 -2.77
CA MET A 196 15.31 -9.45 -2.67
C MET A 196 15.23 -8.89 -1.25
N LYS A 197 16.37 -8.67 -0.59
CA LYS A 197 16.39 -7.90 0.66
C LYS A 197 15.91 -6.48 0.42
N THR A 198 15.22 -5.88 1.38
CA THR A 198 14.81 -4.48 1.23
C THR A 198 15.29 -3.62 2.38
N GLY A 199 15.30 -2.31 2.14
CA GLY A 199 15.72 -1.32 3.11
C GLY A 199 16.22 -0.05 2.42
N PHE A 200 16.28 1.03 3.19
CA PHE A 200 16.67 2.35 2.68
C PHE A 200 18.12 2.40 2.18
N ASN A 201 18.98 1.50 2.64
CA ASN A 201 20.39 1.44 2.23
C ASN A 201 20.62 0.61 0.95
N TYR A 202 19.69 -0.24 0.54
CA TYR A 202 19.81 -1.05 -0.67
C TYR A 202 19.56 -0.22 -1.94
N LYS A 203 20.26 -0.58 -3.01
CA LYS A 203 20.13 0.04 -4.34
C LYS A 203 20.08 -1.07 -5.38
N TYR A 204 19.03 -1.04 -6.20
CA TYR A 204 18.81 -2.01 -7.26
C TYR A 204 18.91 -1.33 -8.62
N LYS A 205 19.54 -2.03 -9.58
CA LYS A 205 19.65 -1.55 -10.97
C LYS A 205 18.41 -1.87 -11.78
N ALA A 206 17.82 -3.03 -11.55
CA ALA A 206 16.59 -3.43 -12.20
C ALA A 206 15.44 -2.54 -11.70
N TYR A 207 14.64 -2.01 -12.64
CA TYR A 207 13.63 -1.00 -12.34
C TYR A 207 12.54 -1.54 -11.41
N GLY A 208 12.05 -2.76 -11.64
CA GLY A 208 11.02 -3.37 -10.78
C GLY A 208 11.53 -3.63 -9.36
N ASP A 209 12.75 -4.17 -9.23
CA ASP A 209 13.41 -4.35 -7.93
C ASP A 209 13.62 -3.01 -7.20
N TYR A 210 13.96 -1.95 -7.94
CA TYR A 210 14.07 -0.61 -7.37
C TYR A 210 12.73 -0.12 -6.80
N VAL A 211 11.65 -0.21 -7.57
CA VAL A 211 10.29 0.15 -7.14
C VAL A 211 9.87 -0.67 -5.92
N ILE A 212 10.02 -2.00 -5.97
CA ILE A 212 9.67 -2.88 -4.85
C ILE A 212 10.45 -2.52 -3.59
N ASN A 213 11.76 -2.27 -3.69
CA ASN A 213 12.55 -1.85 -2.53
C ASN A 213 12.04 -0.54 -1.94
N MET A 214 11.66 0.44 -2.78
CA MET A 214 11.13 1.71 -2.30
C MET A 214 9.84 1.54 -1.52
N ILE A 215 8.95 0.70 -2.02
CA ILE A 215 7.63 0.47 -1.42
C ILE A 215 7.77 -0.39 -0.17
N ALA A 216 8.38 -1.57 -0.26
CA ALA A 216 8.52 -2.48 0.87
C ALA A 216 9.17 -1.82 2.09
N SER A 217 10.20 -0.99 1.87
CA SER A 217 10.90 -0.25 2.96
C SER A 217 10.00 0.71 3.75
N GLN A 218 8.88 1.15 3.17
CA GLN A 218 7.94 2.08 3.81
C GLN A 218 6.79 1.37 4.56
N TYR A 219 6.44 0.15 4.14
CA TYR A 219 5.29 -0.60 4.66
C TYR A 219 5.68 -1.73 5.61
N ALA A 220 6.92 -2.21 5.54
CA ALA A 220 7.49 -3.16 6.48
C ALA A 220 8.85 -2.65 6.98
N ARG A 221 9.22 -3.05 8.20
CA ARG A 221 10.38 -2.51 8.92
C ARG A 221 11.50 -3.52 9.01
N GLY A 222 12.73 -3.02 9.05
CA GLY A 222 13.90 -3.79 9.39
C GLY A 222 14.31 -4.78 8.30
N ASP A 223 14.88 -5.90 8.74
CA ASP A 223 15.45 -6.93 7.85
C ASP A 223 14.34 -7.81 7.28
N ILE A 224 13.81 -7.40 6.12
CA ILE A 224 12.81 -8.14 5.36
C ILE A 224 13.31 -8.47 3.95
N SER A 225 12.73 -9.51 3.37
CA SER A 225 12.94 -9.88 1.96
C SER A 225 11.60 -9.92 1.24
N VAL A 226 11.61 -9.58 -0.06
CA VAL A 226 10.46 -9.63 -0.95
C VAL A 226 10.71 -10.65 -2.06
N TYR A 227 9.74 -11.50 -2.33
CA TYR A 227 9.73 -12.45 -3.43
C TYR A 227 8.54 -12.17 -4.34
N VAL A 228 8.77 -12.14 -5.65
CA VAL A 228 7.74 -11.92 -6.66
C VAL A 228 7.89 -13.02 -7.70
N ASP A 229 6.82 -13.77 -7.96
CA ASP A 229 6.88 -14.87 -8.93
C ASP A 229 5.54 -15.12 -9.61
N ARG A 230 5.61 -15.79 -10.76
CA ARG A 230 4.45 -16.12 -11.58
C ARG A 230 3.69 -17.31 -11.00
N ARG A 231 2.41 -17.34 -11.28
CA ARG A 231 1.52 -18.47 -11.06
C ARG A 231 0.78 -18.77 -12.37
N GLU A 232 0.77 -20.04 -12.75
CA GLU A 232 -0.01 -20.53 -13.88
C GLU A 232 -1.47 -20.83 -13.46
N PHE A 233 -2.40 -20.45 -14.33
CA PHE A 233 -3.81 -20.81 -14.28
C PHE A 233 -4.26 -21.33 -15.66
N GLU A 234 -5.38 -22.06 -15.70
CA GLU A 234 -5.95 -22.57 -16.95
C GLU A 234 -6.28 -21.46 -17.97
N SER A 235 -6.56 -20.23 -17.51
CA SER A 235 -6.91 -19.08 -18.36
C SER A 235 -5.77 -18.06 -18.55
N GLY A 236 -4.53 -18.35 -18.11
CA GLY A 236 -3.39 -17.44 -18.28
C GLY A 236 -2.38 -17.50 -17.13
N PHE A 237 -1.56 -16.46 -17.01
CA PHE A 237 -0.60 -16.28 -15.91
C PHE A 237 -1.07 -15.16 -15.00
N ASP A 238 -0.90 -15.36 -13.70
CA ASP A 238 -0.97 -14.34 -12.67
C ASP A 238 0.38 -14.28 -11.94
N PHE A 239 0.50 -13.47 -10.91
CA PHE A 239 1.68 -13.46 -10.06
C PHE A 239 1.30 -13.34 -8.58
N PHE A 240 2.29 -13.50 -7.72
CA PHE A 240 2.12 -13.28 -6.29
C PHE A 240 3.32 -12.57 -5.72
N VAL A 241 3.12 -11.94 -4.57
CA VAL A 241 4.19 -11.33 -3.79
C VAL A 241 4.19 -11.92 -2.40
N GLN A 242 5.38 -12.30 -1.93
CA GLN A 242 5.62 -12.66 -0.55
C GLN A 242 6.58 -11.66 0.10
N VAL A 243 6.33 -11.35 1.38
CA VAL A 243 7.23 -10.55 2.21
C VAL A 243 7.57 -11.33 3.47
N ARG A 244 8.86 -11.56 3.68
CA ARG A 244 9.37 -12.33 4.82
C ARG A 244 10.07 -11.42 5.81
N ASP A 245 9.72 -11.55 7.08
CA ASP A 245 10.56 -11.06 8.17
C ASP A 245 11.73 -12.03 8.38
N ASN A 246 12.95 -11.62 7.99
CA ASN A 246 14.13 -12.49 8.02
C ASN A 246 14.53 -12.88 9.45
N LYS A 247 14.03 -12.18 10.47
CA LYS A 247 14.30 -12.50 11.87
C LYS A 247 13.32 -13.52 12.43
N THR A 248 12.04 -13.37 12.15
CA THR A 248 11.01 -14.29 12.70
C THR A 248 10.73 -15.46 11.77
N GLY A 249 11.08 -15.35 10.50
CA GLY A 249 10.74 -16.32 9.47
C GLY A 249 9.30 -16.23 8.97
N LYS A 250 8.46 -15.36 9.57
CA LYS A 250 7.06 -15.19 9.17
C LYS A 250 6.97 -14.64 7.75
N VAL A 251 6.01 -15.13 6.99
CA VAL A 251 5.77 -14.76 5.59
C VAL A 251 4.35 -14.24 5.45
N GLY A 252 4.22 -12.97 5.08
CA GLY A 252 2.96 -12.46 4.53
C GLY A 252 2.96 -12.61 3.01
N GLN A 253 1.79 -12.68 2.40
CA GLN A 253 1.68 -12.78 0.94
C GLN A 253 0.42 -12.08 0.42
N TYR A 254 0.41 -11.83 -0.89
CA TYR A 254 -0.73 -11.35 -1.63
C TYR A 254 -0.67 -11.95 -3.05
N PRO A 255 -1.79 -12.28 -3.73
CA PRO A 255 -3.19 -11.93 -3.44
C PRO A 255 -3.89 -12.60 -2.25
N ARG A 256 -3.36 -13.74 -1.79
CA ARG A 256 -3.79 -14.57 -0.65
C ARG A 256 -3.26 -14.19 0.74
N PRO A 257 -3.75 -13.26 1.58
CA PRO A 257 -3.17 -13.05 2.92
C PRO A 257 -2.97 -14.35 3.73
N THR A 258 -1.96 -14.36 4.60
CA THR A 258 -1.62 -15.52 5.43
C THR A 258 -1.72 -15.19 6.92
N ASP A 259 -1.65 -16.21 7.77
CA ASP A 259 -1.44 -16.09 9.21
C ASP A 259 0.07 -16.09 9.61
N GLY A 260 0.95 -16.00 8.61
CA GLY A 260 2.40 -15.96 8.76
C GLY A 260 3.11 -17.30 8.50
N THR A 261 2.38 -18.38 8.21
CA THR A 261 2.97 -19.74 8.05
C THR A 261 3.23 -20.16 6.61
N ALA A 262 2.94 -19.31 5.62
CA ALA A 262 3.15 -19.66 4.22
C ALA A 262 4.61 -20.05 3.93
N GLU A 263 4.77 -21.04 3.05
CA GLU A 263 6.09 -21.46 2.58
C GLU A 263 6.71 -20.37 1.69
N TRP A 264 7.94 -19.99 2.02
CA TRP A 264 8.67 -19.00 1.23
C TRP A 264 9.02 -19.52 -0.16
N GLY A 265 8.70 -18.76 -1.19
CA GLY A 265 8.94 -19.10 -2.59
C GLY A 265 7.76 -19.79 -3.29
N THR A 266 6.71 -20.15 -2.53
CA THR A 266 5.57 -20.91 -3.04
C THR A 266 4.28 -20.20 -2.65
N PHE A 267 3.38 -19.93 -3.61
CA PHE A 267 2.10 -19.30 -3.31
C PHE A 267 1.21 -20.25 -2.50
N ASP A 268 0.88 -19.86 -1.26
CA ASP A 268 0.08 -20.69 -0.36
C ASP A 268 -1.41 -20.41 -0.56
N LEU A 269 -2.06 -21.29 -1.33
CA LEU A 269 -3.51 -21.29 -1.55
C LEU A 269 -4.32 -21.89 -0.39
N ASP A 270 -3.67 -22.46 0.60
CA ASP A 270 -4.33 -23.08 1.76
C ASP A 270 -4.25 -22.20 3.01
N ALA A 271 -3.50 -21.09 2.92
CA ALA A 271 -3.37 -20.10 3.98
C ALA A 271 -4.76 -19.69 4.54
N PRO A 272 -4.92 -19.64 5.88
CA PRO A 272 -6.19 -19.27 6.49
C PRO A 272 -6.67 -17.89 6.04
N LEU A 273 -7.93 -17.80 5.63
CA LEU A 273 -8.55 -16.53 5.23
C LEU A 273 -8.71 -15.61 6.44
N GLN A 274 -8.23 -14.38 6.32
CA GLN A 274 -8.51 -13.33 7.29
C GLN A 274 -9.88 -12.72 6.96
N ALA A 275 -10.96 -13.37 7.40
CA ALA A 275 -12.33 -12.91 7.20
C ALA A 275 -12.82 -12.10 8.42
N ASP A 276 -12.67 -10.77 8.36
CA ASP A 276 -13.41 -9.82 9.21
C ASP A 276 -13.68 -8.57 8.38
N PHE A 277 -14.67 -8.66 7.49
CA PHE A 277 -15.04 -7.55 6.63
C PHE A 277 -15.93 -6.55 7.40
N SER A 278 -15.70 -5.27 7.19
CA SER A 278 -16.63 -4.23 7.63
C SER A 278 -17.88 -4.20 6.73
N GLU A 279 -19.00 -3.69 7.25
CA GLU A 279 -20.24 -3.53 6.45
C GLU A 279 -19.98 -2.70 5.19
N SER A 280 -19.21 -1.60 5.31
CA SER A 280 -18.83 -0.78 4.16
C SER A 280 -18.02 -1.54 3.10
N GLN A 281 -17.15 -2.48 3.50
CA GLN A 281 -16.43 -3.33 2.54
C GLN A 281 -17.39 -4.31 1.85
N LEU A 282 -18.36 -4.84 2.60
CA LEU A 282 -19.37 -5.74 2.03
C LEU A 282 -20.29 -5.00 1.06
N ASP A 283 -20.66 -3.75 1.34
CA ASP A 283 -21.44 -2.91 0.42
C ASP A 283 -20.69 -2.61 -0.88
N ILE A 284 -19.39 -2.34 -0.80
CA ILE A 284 -18.52 -2.17 -1.99
C ILE A 284 -18.50 -3.46 -2.80
N ALA A 285 -18.27 -4.61 -2.16
CA ALA A 285 -18.28 -5.91 -2.84
C ALA A 285 -19.64 -6.21 -3.50
N ALA A 286 -20.76 -5.82 -2.87
CA ALA A 286 -22.08 -5.97 -3.45
C ALA A 286 -22.27 -5.10 -4.69
N SER A 287 -21.75 -3.87 -4.67
CA SER A 287 -21.78 -2.96 -5.82
C SER A 287 -20.92 -3.44 -6.99
N GLU A 288 -19.72 -3.95 -6.72
CA GLU A 288 -18.82 -4.54 -7.73
C GLU A 288 -19.48 -5.77 -8.39
N ALA A 289 -20.01 -6.70 -7.58
CA ALA A 289 -20.76 -7.84 -8.11
C ALA A 289 -22.01 -7.43 -8.90
N TYR A 290 -22.73 -6.39 -8.47
CA TYR A 290 -23.84 -5.84 -9.24
C TYR A 290 -23.39 -5.39 -10.64
N GLY A 291 -22.26 -4.68 -10.74
CA GLY A 291 -21.67 -4.29 -12.01
C GLY A 291 -21.33 -5.48 -12.92
N CYS A 292 -20.78 -6.57 -12.37
CA CYS A 292 -20.52 -7.81 -13.11
C CYS A 292 -21.80 -8.41 -13.69
N VAL A 293 -22.88 -8.45 -12.90
CA VAL A 293 -24.18 -8.97 -13.34
C VAL A 293 -24.77 -8.08 -14.45
N VAL A 294 -24.73 -6.75 -14.31
CA VAL A 294 -25.18 -5.81 -15.35
C VAL A 294 -24.42 -6.01 -16.66
N ASN A 295 -23.09 -6.09 -16.61
CA ASN A 295 -22.26 -6.29 -17.80
C ASN A 295 -22.59 -7.60 -18.50
N TYR A 296 -22.76 -8.68 -17.73
CA TYR A 296 -23.15 -9.98 -18.27
C TYR A 296 -24.50 -9.91 -19.00
N ILE A 297 -25.50 -9.27 -18.38
CA ILE A 297 -26.84 -9.11 -18.96
C ILE A 297 -26.77 -8.30 -20.27
N CYS A 298 -26.08 -7.16 -20.27
CA CYS A 298 -26.01 -6.32 -21.47
C CYS A 298 -25.27 -7.00 -22.62
N ASN A 299 -24.27 -7.85 -22.34
CA ASN A 299 -23.64 -8.68 -23.38
C ASN A 299 -24.67 -9.64 -24.01
N LEU A 300 -25.47 -10.33 -23.20
CA LEU A 300 -26.48 -11.27 -23.72
C LEU A 300 -27.59 -10.54 -24.50
N VAL A 301 -28.00 -9.34 -24.08
CA VAL A 301 -28.92 -8.49 -24.85
C VAL A 301 -28.32 -8.14 -26.22
N SER A 302 -27.03 -7.80 -26.28
CA SER A 302 -26.33 -7.50 -27.54
C SER A 302 -26.25 -8.70 -28.49
N GLU A 303 -26.28 -9.93 -27.95
CA GLU A 303 -26.30 -11.18 -28.69
C GLU A 303 -27.70 -11.59 -29.17
N GLY A 304 -28.73 -10.77 -28.89
CA GLY A 304 -30.11 -10.97 -29.35
C GLY A 304 -30.97 -11.82 -28.42
N HIS A 305 -30.53 -12.06 -27.18
CA HIS A 305 -31.35 -12.74 -26.18
C HIS A 305 -32.43 -11.77 -25.64
N ASP A 306 -33.71 -12.19 -25.71
CA ASP A 306 -34.85 -11.43 -25.18
C ASP A 306 -34.93 -11.54 -23.64
N TYR A 307 -34.88 -10.41 -22.93
CA TYR A 307 -34.80 -10.33 -21.48
C TYR A 307 -36.07 -9.75 -20.85
N GLN A 308 -36.93 -10.63 -20.32
CA GLN A 308 -38.00 -10.25 -19.38
C GLN A 308 -37.65 -10.56 -17.91
N SER A 309 -36.71 -11.48 -17.64
CA SER A 309 -36.11 -11.69 -16.30
C SER A 309 -34.76 -12.40 -16.42
N VAL A 310 -33.77 -11.97 -15.62
CA VAL A 310 -32.43 -12.59 -15.53
C VAL A 310 -32.48 -13.92 -14.77
N LEU A 311 -33.43 -14.06 -13.85
CA LEU A 311 -33.58 -15.25 -13.01
C LEU A 311 -34.21 -16.44 -13.76
N GLU A 312 -34.95 -16.20 -14.85
CA GLU A 312 -35.62 -17.27 -15.59
C GLU A 312 -34.72 -17.98 -16.62
N LYS A 313 -33.65 -17.32 -17.10
CA LYS A 313 -32.79 -17.84 -18.17
C LYS A 313 -31.33 -18.08 -17.77
N CYS A 314 -30.86 -17.49 -16.68
CA CYS A 314 -29.46 -17.58 -16.29
C CYS A 314 -29.30 -18.53 -15.09
N ASN A 315 -28.58 -19.64 -15.27
CA ASN A 315 -28.40 -20.65 -14.22
C ASN A 315 -27.03 -20.51 -13.55
N PHE A 316 -26.85 -19.42 -12.78
CA PHE A 316 -25.62 -19.18 -12.02
C PHE A 316 -25.86 -19.28 -10.51
N GLN A 317 -24.88 -19.73 -9.75
CA GLN A 317 -24.98 -20.06 -8.32
C GLN A 317 -25.39 -18.88 -7.46
N ALA A 318 -25.05 -17.65 -7.85
CA ALA A 318 -25.38 -16.46 -7.06
C ALA A 318 -26.90 -16.24 -6.89
N ILE A 319 -27.77 -16.81 -7.75
CA ILE A 319 -29.24 -16.72 -7.59
C ILE A 319 -29.83 -17.84 -6.73
N SER A 320 -29.01 -18.80 -6.32
CA SER A 320 -29.43 -19.91 -5.46
C SER A 320 -29.60 -19.46 -4.00
N LYS A 321 -30.23 -20.32 -3.18
CA LYS A 321 -30.36 -20.07 -1.74
C LYS A 321 -29.03 -20.19 -1.00
N GLU A 322 -28.11 -20.94 -1.58
CA GLU A 322 -26.75 -21.16 -1.10
C GLU A 322 -25.83 -19.98 -1.42
N GLY A 323 -26.17 -19.22 -2.47
CA GLY A 323 -25.36 -18.12 -3.00
C GLY A 323 -24.07 -18.61 -3.67
N LEU A 324 -23.37 -17.69 -4.32
CA LEU A 324 -22.03 -17.93 -4.86
C LEU A 324 -21.00 -17.70 -3.77
N LYS A 325 -20.21 -18.72 -3.43
CA LYS A 325 -19.05 -18.55 -2.56
C LYS A 325 -17.85 -18.04 -3.38
N ILE A 326 -17.27 -16.92 -2.94
CA ILE A 326 -16.06 -16.36 -3.55
C ILE A 326 -14.84 -17.15 -3.08
N ASP A 327 -14.10 -17.71 -4.03
CA ASP A 327 -12.98 -18.61 -3.76
C ASP A 327 -11.94 -18.53 -4.89
N MET A 328 -10.67 -18.30 -4.53
CA MET A 328 -9.57 -18.22 -5.51
C MET A 328 -9.30 -19.55 -6.23
N LYS A 329 -9.84 -20.67 -5.72
CA LYS A 329 -9.72 -22.01 -6.31
C LYS A 329 -10.93 -22.42 -7.14
N ALA A 330 -12.01 -21.64 -7.12
CA ALA A 330 -13.22 -22.01 -7.82
C ALA A 330 -13.00 -22.00 -9.34
N SER A 331 -13.42 -23.09 -10.00
CA SER A 331 -13.55 -23.15 -11.45
C SER A 331 -15.02 -22.92 -11.80
N LEU A 332 -15.32 -21.70 -12.23
CA LEU A 332 -16.67 -21.21 -12.48
C LEU A 332 -16.83 -20.83 -13.96
N SER A 333 -18.07 -20.73 -14.40
CA SER A 333 -18.44 -20.31 -15.75
C SER A 333 -19.38 -19.10 -15.72
N GLU A 334 -19.57 -18.47 -16.87
CA GLU A 334 -20.59 -17.43 -17.08
C GLU A 334 -20.52 -16.28 -16.06
N CYS A 335 -21.66 -15.85 -15.53
CA CYS A 335 -21.75 -14.73 -14.60
C CYS A 335 -21.05 -15.01 -13.26
N ASP A 336 -21.12 -16.24 -12.74
CA ASP A 336 -20.41 -16.59 -11.50
C ASP A 336 -18.90 -16.40 -11.64
N LYS A 337 -18.34 -16.72 -12.82
CA LYS A 337 -16.93 -16.48 -13.10
C LYS A 337 -16.61 -14.98 -13.04
N LEU A 338 -17.43 -14.14 -13.67
CA LEU A 338 -17.23 -12.68 -13.67
C LEU A 338 -17.27 -12.11 -12.25
N ILE A 339 -18.25 -12.52 -11.44
CA ILE A 339 -18.37 -12.12 -10.03
C ILE A 339 -17.15 -12.59 -9.23
N ASN A 340 -16.76 -13.86 -9.37
CA ASN A 340 -15.63 -14.42 -8.62
C ASN A 340 -14.30 -13.78 -9.03
N ASP A 341 -14.06 -13.56 -10.32
CA ASP A 341 -12.82 -12.96 -10.81
C ASP A 341 -12.66 -11.51 -10.33
N GLU A 342 -13.77 -10.76 -10.22
CA GLU A 342 -13.77 -9.41 -9.65
C GLU A 342 -13.46 -9.42 -8.15
N LEU A 343 -14.10 -10.31 -7.39
CA LEU A 343 -14.10 -10.24 -5.93
C LEU A 343 -12.98 -11.04 -5.25
N LYS A 344 -12.47 -12.13 -5.86
CA LYS A 344 -11.62 -13.12 -5.18
C LYS A 344 -10.31 -12.59 -4.60
N TYR A 345 -9.83 -11.43 -5.03
CA TYR A 345 -8.58 -10.85 -4.53
C TYR A 345 -8.78 -10.01 -3.25
N ASN A 346 -9.97 -9.46 -3.04
CA ASN A 346 -10.25 -8.55 -1.93
C ASN A 346 -11.29 -9.10 -0.96
N TYR A 347 -12.11 -10.05 -1.38
CA TYR A 347 -13.27 -10.53 -0.65
C TYR A 347 -13.39 -12.07 -0.66
N GLU A 348 -12.28 -12.80 -0.75
CA GLU A 348 -12.31 -14.27 -0.69
C GLU A 348 -12.99 -14.75 0.59
N GLY A 349 -13.88 -15.74 0.46
CA GLY A 349 -14.62 -16.35 1.57
C GLY A 349 -16.01 -15.77 1.83
N ILE A 350 -16.39 -14.64 1.23
CA ILE A 350 -17.77 -14.15 1.31
C ILE A 350 -18.70 -14.98 0.42
N SER A 351 -20.01 -14.86 0.67
CA SER A 351 -21.06 -15.33 -0.23
C SER A 351 -21.76 -14.16 -0.90
N VAL A 352 -22.08 -14.30 -2.18
CA VAL A 352 -22.83 -13.33 -3.00
C VAL A 352 -24.19 -13.92 -3.35
N TYR A 353 -25.25 -13.12 -3.19
CA TYR A 353 -26.62 -13.46 -3.49
C TYR A 353 -27.20 -12.42 -4.43
N VAL A 354 -27.82 -12.86 -5.52
CA VAL A 354 -28.53 -12.02 -6.49
C VAL A 354 -30.02 -12.32 -6.37
N SER A 355 -30.83 -11.29 -6.16
CA SER A 355 -32.27 -11.42 -5.96
C SER A 355 -33.03 -10.44 -6.83
N GLU A 356 -34.13 -10.88 -7.42
CA GLU A 356 -35.02 -10.04 -8.23
C GLU A 356 -35.86 -9.12 -7.35
N ILE A 357 -36.08 -7.91 -7.85
CA ILE A 357 -37.05 -6.96 -7.30
C ILE A 357 -38.09 -6.74 -8.40
N THR A 358 -39.31 -7.19 -8.16
CA THR A 358 -40.42 -7.11 -9.11
C THR A 358 -40.95 -5.67 -9.19
N TYR A 359 -41.05 -5.11 -10.40
CA TYR A 359 -41.68 -3.81 -10.69
C TYR A 359 -42.62 -3.91 -11.90
N ASP A 360 -43.55 -2.96 -12.01
CA ASP A 360 -44.59 -2.94 -13.05
C ASP A 360 -44.06 -2.59 -14.46
N ASP A 361 -42.86 -2.02 -14.59
CA ASP A 361 -42.31 -1.46 -15.84
C ASP A 361 -40.91 -1.99 -16.24
N GLY A 362 -40.46 -3.09 -15.62
CA GLY A 362 -39.21 -3.76 -15.95
C GLY A 362 -38.68 -4.68 -14.84
N PHE A 363 -37.53 -5.29 -15.08
CA PHE A 363 -36.82 -6.10 -14.08
C PHE A 363 -35.74 -5.25 -13.38
N LYS A 364 -35.68 -5.37 -12.04
CA LYS A 364 -34.55 -4.89 -11.22
C LYS A 364 -34.01 -6.05 -10.39
N PHE A 365 -32.77 -5.93 -9.94
CA PHE A 365 -32.22 -6.88 -8.98
C PHE A 365 -31.44 -6.15 -7.89
N SER A 366 -31.21 -6.87 -6.79
CA SER A 366 -30.28 -6.50 -5.74
C SER A 366 -29.20 -7.55 -5.62
N VAL A 367 -28.04 -7.11 -5.15
CA VAL A 367 -26.96 -7.97 -4.73
C VAL A 367 -26.77 -7.82 -3.24
N GLN A 368 -26.73 -8.94 -2.53
CA GLN A 368 -26.34 -9.01 -1.13
C GLN A 368 -25.03 -9.79 -1.02
N THR A 369 -24.13 -9.29 -0.18
CA THR A 369 -22.91 -9.99 0.23
C THR A 369 -23.02 -10.38 1.69
N LYS A 370 -22.40 -11.50 2.06
CA LYS A 370 -22.40 -12.00 3.43
C LYS A 370 -21.04 -12.53 3.81
N ASP A 371 -20.53 -12.06 4.94
CA ASP A 371 -19.37 -12.66 5.59
C ASP A 371 -19.86 -13.83 6.47
N PRO A 372 -19.58 -15.10 6.11
CA PRO A 372 -20.05 -16.25 6.88
C PRO A 372 -19.36 -16.36 8.26
N ALA A 373 -18.18 -15.75 8.46
CA ALA A 373 -17.46 -15.83 9.72
C ALA A 373 -18.08 -14.90 10.79
N THR A 374 -18.53 -13.72 10.38
CA THR A 374 -19.08 -12.70 11.29
C THR A 374 -20.61 -12.59 11.23
N GLY A 375 -21.24 -13.08 10.15
CA GLY A 375 -22.66 -12.92 9.88
C GLY A 375 -23.05 -11.53 9.35
N LYS A 376 -22.10 -10.60 9.21
CA LYS A 376 -22.33 -9.27 8.65
C LYS A 376 -22.74 -9.39 7.17
N THR A 377 -23.53 -8.43 6.73
CA THR A 377 -24.03 -8.35 5.35
C THR A 377 -23.82 -6.97 4.77
N GLY A 378 -23.57 -6.91 3.47
CA GLY A 378 -23.67 -5.68 2.67
C GLY A 378 -24.74 -5.85 1.60
N GLN A 379 -25.26 -4.75 1.07
CA GLN A 379 -26.29 -4.79 0.04
C GLN A 379 -26.15 -3.63 -0.94
N TYR A 380 -26.38 -3.91 -2.21
CA TYR A 380 -26.45 -2.91 -3.26
C TYR A 380 -27.66 -3.18 -4.16
N SER A 381 -28.38 -2.12 -4.50
CA SER A 381 -29.45 -2.12 -5.49
C SER A 381 -29.51 -0.75 -6.16
N ASP A 382 -29.50 -0.72 -7.47
CA ASP A 382 -29.78 0.51 -8.20
C ASP A 382 -31.31 0.74 -8.25
N GLN A 383 -31.73 2.00 -8.12
CA GLN A 383 -33.12 2.39 -8.22
C GLN A 383 -33.57 2.63 -9.67
N GLU A 384 -32.63 2.80 -10.60
CA GLU A 384 -32.94 2.94 -12.03
C GLU A 384 -33.08 1.57 -12.72
N SER A 385 -33.96 1.47 -13.72
CA SER A 385 -34.06 0.27 -14.55
C SER A 385 -32.81 0.13 -15.42
N ILE A 386 -32.34 -1.11 -15.59
CA ILE A 386 -31.17 -1.39 -16.43
C ILE A 386 -31.55 -1.13 -17.88
N LYS A 387 -30.88 -0.15 -18.51
CA LYS A 387 -31.04 0.18 -19.93
C LYS A 387 -29.83 -0.36 -20.70
N CYS A 388 -29.94 -1.59 -21.21
CA CYS A 388 -28.98 -2.10 -22.19
C CYS A 388 -29.42 -1.62 -23.58
N TYR A 389 -28.57 -0.88 -24.28
CA TYR A 389 -28.81 -0.47 -25.67
C TYR A 389 -28.20 -1.54 -26.58
N GLY A 390 -29.05 -2.25 -27.33
CA GLY A 390 -28.65 -3.23 -28.34
C GLY A 390 -28.22 -2.60 -29.65
#